data_AF-A0A225DII9-F1
#
_entry.id   AF-A0A225DII9-F1
#
_cell.length_a   1.000
_cell.length_b   1.000
_cell.length_c   1.000
_cell.angle_alpha   90.00
_cell.angle_beta   90.00
_cell.angle_gamma   90.00
#
_symmetry.space_group_name_H-M   'P 1'
#
loop_
_entity.id
_entity.type
_entity.pdbx_description
1 polymer ?
#
loop_
_entity_poly.entity_id
_entity_poly.type
_entity_poly.pdbx_seq_one_letter_code
_entity_poly.pdbx_strand_id
1 'polypeptide(L)'
;MSFDRIPSSVKYRDLAPLGFPGYRAGADGAIETSVRRGRRSGRPVPPPAEWRPVAGVVHHSVHPRPALVMMTHESGARVRENVAQLVLGAFVGPPPSPGHKVVHRDGNPANCRLSNLGWATNPSEYRDLAPHGFPGYRVGVDGTIESCLRVGRPRGGAKAQDGGHLPQWRPARTRSSRGENRRSVLLTRADGSRVVQMISRLVLTAFVGPPPSADYTVRYRDGNPENCNASNLEWAVREGENSKDAVRLRREDPSMTYQQIAAELGISRQRVEQILRRRAPKLAGRARQRKVRGK
;
A
#
# COMPACT_ATOMS: atom_id res chain seq x y z
N MET A 1 22.16 -26.06 23.81
CA MET A 1 21.48 -24.98 24.53
C MET A 1 20.35 -24.49 23.66
N SER A 2 19.11 -24.79 24.06
CA SER A 2 17.88 -24.48 23.35
C SER A 2 17.62 -22.98 23.37
N PHE A 3 17.32 -22.41 22.21
CA PHE A 3 16.63 -21.12 22.14
C PHE A 3 15.13 -21.40 22.21
N ASP A 4 14.64 -21.71 23.40
CA ASP A 4 13.22 -21.54 23.72
C ASP A 4 12.93 -20.03 23.75
N ARG A 5 12.71 -19.46 22.56
CA ARG A 5 11.95 -18.21 22.46
C ARG A 5 10.49 -18.59 22.56
N ILE A 6 9.98 -18.48 23.79
CA ILE A 6 8.55 -18.41 24.12
C ILE A 6 7.91 -17.43 23.13
N PRO A 7 7.02 -17.87 22.22
CA PRO A 7 6.29 -16.93 21.41
C PRO A 7 5.27 -16.25 22.32
N SER A 8 5.20 -14.92 22.28
CA SER A 8 4.02 -14.16 22.68
C SER A 8 2.79 -14.91 22.15
N SER A 9 1.98 -15.48 23.04
CA SER A 9 1.03 -16.56 22.72
C SER A 9 0.32 -16.31 21.39
N VAL A 10 0.69 -17.05 20.34
CA VAL A 10 0.03 -16.94 19.04
C VAL A 10 -1.43 -17.30 19.28
N LYS A 11 -2.33 -16.35 19.01
CA LYS A 11 -3.76 -16.60 19.12
C LYS A 11 -4.18 -17.43 17.91
N TYR A 12 -4.86 -18.54 18.15
CA TYR A 12 -5.45 -19.39 17.13
C TYR A 12 -6.99 -19.31 17.16
N ARG A 13 -7.62 -19.47 16.00
CA ARG A 13 -9.07 -19.51 15.83
C ARG A 13 -9.48 -20.69 14.96
N ASP A 14 -10.56 -21.37 15.35
CA ASP A 14 -11.12 -22.50 14.62
C ASP A 14 -11.70 -22.06 13.26
N LEU A 15 -11.52 -22.88 12.23
CA LEU A 15 -12.03 -22.65 10.88
C LEU A 15 -13.31 -23.45 10.59
N ALA A 16 -13.83 -24.21 11.54
CA ALA A 16 -15.14 -24.87 11.44
C ALA A 16 -16.27 -23.92 11.03
N PRO A 17 -16.37 -22.67 11.55
CA PRO A 17 -17.40 -21.72 11.10
C PRO A 17 -17.30 -21.29 9.63
N LEU A 18 -16.16 -21.55 8.98
CA LEU A 18 -15.92 -21.29 7.56
C LEU A 18 -16.06 -22.56 6.71
N GLY A 19 -16.60 -23.65 7.27
CA GLY A 19 -16.78 -24.93 6.58
C GLY A 19 -15.54 -25.85 6.60
N PHE A 20 -14.56 -25.57 7.47
CA PHE A 20 -13.31 -26.33 7.56
C PHE A 20 -13.09 -26.93 8.97
N PRO A 21 -13.94 -27.88 9.41
CA PRO A 21 -13.76 -28.54 10.70
C PRO A 21 -12.42 -29.30 10.78
N GLY A 22 -11.77 -29.23 11.93
CA GLY A 22 -10.44 -29.85 12.14
C GLY A 22 -9.27 -29.03 11.60
N TYR A 23 -9.50 -27.74 11.29
CA TYR A 23 -8.47 -26.77 10.92
C TYR A 23 -8.56 -25.52 11.80
N ARG A 24 -7.41 -24.87 12.04
CA ARG A 24 -7.35 -23.57 12.74
C ARG A 24 -6.31 -22.65 12.10
N ALA A 25 -6.54 -21.34 12.23
CA ALA A 25 -5.61 -20.32 11.77
C ALA A 25 -4.98 -19.56 12.94
N GLY A 26 -3.68 -19.31 12.85
CA GLY A 26 -2.93 -18.43 13.75
C GLY A 26 -2.93 -16.98 13.24
N ALA A 27 -2.89 -16.02 14.16
CA ALA A 27 -2.80 -14.59 13.82
C ALA A 27 -1.48 -14.23 13.08
N ASP A 28 -0.50 -15.12 13.09
CA ASP A 28 0.78 -15.03 12.38
C ASP A 28 0.73 -15.57 10.94
N GLY A 29 -0.41 -16.11 10.51
CA GLY A 29 -0.60 -16.72 9.20
C GLY A 29 -0.34 -18.22 9.15
N ALA A 30 -0.06 -18.87 10.27
CA ALA A 30 0.05 -20.32 10.34
C ALA A 30 -1.32 -20.99 10.17
N ILE A 31 -1.38 -22.10 9.43
CA ILE A 31 -2.57 -22.95 9.34
C ILE A 31 -2.22 -24.31 9.92
N GLU A 32 -3.04 -24.78 10.85
CA GLU A 32 -2.86 -26.06 11.52
C GLU A 32 -4.08 -26.96 11.30
N THR A 33 -3.84 -28.27 11.34
CA THR A 33 -4.88 -29.28 11.24
C THR A 33 -4.71 -30.31 12.35
N SER A 34 -5.84 -30.80 12.83
CA SER A 34 -5.94 -31.97 13.70
C SER A 34 -6.39 -33.21 12.93
N VAL A 35 -6.54 -33.14 11.59
CA VAL A 35 -6.99 -34.28 10.77
C VAL A 35 -5.82 -35.15 10.33
N ARG A 36 -5.89 -36.48 10.53
CA ARG A 36 -4.88 -37.41 10.00
C ARG A 36 -5.04 -37.56 8.48
N ARG A 37 -3.93 -37.56 7.74
CA ARG A 37 -3.89 -38.06 6.34
C ARG A 37 -4.13 -39.57 6.34
N GLY A 38 -5.39 -40.00 6.36
CA GLY A 38 -5.76 -41.39 6.13
C GLY A 38 -5.46 -41.80 4.68
N ARG A 39 -4.78 -42.93 4.48
CA ARG A 39 -4.68 -43.56 3.17
C ARG A 39 -6.10 -43.96 2.71
N ARG A 40 -6.53 -43.43 1.56
CA ARG A 40 -7.53 -43.98 0.62
C ARG A 40 -8.94 -44.38 1.09
N SER A 41 -9.36 -44.17 2.34
CA SER A 41 -10.74 -44.53 2.75
C SER A 41 -11.48 -43.31 3.29
N GLY A 42 -12.55 -42.93 2.58
CA GLY A 42 -13.38 -41.74 2.83
C GLY A 42 -14.27 -41.85 4.07
N ARG A 43 -13.70 -42.15 5.24
CA ARG A 43 -14.40 -41.97 6.53
C ARG A 43 -13.71 -40.87 7.35
N PRO A 44 -14.46 -39.93 7.95
CA PRO A 44 -13.91 -38.97 8.89
C PRO A 44 -13.31 -39.72 10.09
N VAL A 45 -11.99 -39.64 10.26
CA VAL A 45 -11.32 -40.08 11.49
C VAL A 45 -11.47 -38.94 12.49
N PRO A 46 -11.93 -39.19 13.74
CA PRO A 46 -12.00 -38.13 14.76
C PRO A 46 -10.61 -37.49 14.94
N PRO A 47 -10.53 -36.16 15.11
CA PRO A 47 -9.26 -35.46 15.13
C PRO A 47 -8.39 -35.97 16.29
N PRO A 48 -7.14 -36.43 16.09
CA PRO A 48 -6.17 -36.51 17.18
C PRO A 48 -6.11 -35.19 17.96
N ALA A 49 -5.91 -35.29 19.27
CA ALA A 49 -5.83 -34.18 20.21
C ALA A 49 -4.66 -33.18 19.95
N GLU A 50 -3.82 -33.43 18.94
CA GLU A 50 -2.64 -32.63 18.63
C GLU A 50 -2.76 -31.90 17.29
N TRP A 51 -2.69 -30.58 17.34
CA TRP A 51 -2.66 -29.70 16.18
C TRP A 51 -1.27 -29.69 15.54
N ARG A 52 -1.22 -29.75 14.20
CA ARG A 52 0.03 -29.79 13.44
C ARG A 52 -0.01 -28.81 12.26
N PRO A 53 1.10 -28.16 11.90
CA PRO A 53 1.13 -27.25 10.76
C PRO A 53 0.82 -27.98 9.45
N VAL A 54 0.00 -27.36 8.60
CA VAL A 54 -0.31 -27.89 7.28
C VAL A 54 0.89 -27.65 6.35
N ALA A 55 1.52 -28.73 5.87
CA ALA A 55 2.63 -28.64 4.94
C ALA A 55 2.18 -28.04 3.60
N GLY A 56 2.85 -26.97 3.15
CA GLY A 56 2.56 -26.28 1.89
C GLY A 56 2.53 -24.75 1.96
N VAL A 57 2.62 -24.16 3.16
CA VAL A 57 2.65 -22.70 3.39
C VAL A 57 4.06 -22.13 3.16
N VAL A 58 4.70 -22.41 2.01
CA VAL A 58 5.91 -21.66 1.65
C VAL A 58 6.13 -21.64 0.14
N HIS A 59 6.32 -20.45 -0.44
CA HIS A 59 7.04 -20.32 -1.70
C HIS A 59 8.13 -19.26 -1.59
N HIS A 60 9.38 -19.72 -1.60
CA HIS A 60 10.61 -18.94 -1.78
C HIS A 60 10.84 -18.60 -3.27
N SER A 61 9.80 -18.20 -4.00
CA SER A 61 9.98 -17.78 -5.39
C SER A 61 10.25 -16.28 -5.47
N VAL A 62 11.15 -15.88 -6.37
CA VAL A 62 11.58 -14.50 -6.71
C VAL A 62 10.41 -13.53 -6.98
N HIS A 63 9.18 -14.05 -7.15
CA HIS A 63 7.94 -13.28 -7.23
C HIS A 63 6.99 -13.71 -6.10
N PRO A 64 6.47 -12.77 -5.30
CA PRO A 64 5.60 -13.12 -4.19
C PRO A 64 4.27 -13.61 -4.75
N ARG A 65 3.92 -14.86 -4.43
CA ARG A 65 2.64 -15.47 -4.79
C ARG A 65 1.76 -15.56 -3.55
N PRO A 66 0.42 -15.54 -3.70
CA PRO A 66 -0.49 -15.77 -2.59
C PRO A 66 -0.20 -17.13 -1.95
N ALA A 67 -0.12 -17.15 -0.62
CA ALA A 67 -0.02 -18.40 0.13
C ALA A 67 -1.36 -19.15 0.03
N LEU A 68 -1.30 -20.39 -0.46
CA LEU A 68 -2.46 -21.24 -0.67
C LEU A 68 -2.29 -22.55 0.09
N VAL A 69 -3.37 -23.07 0.65
CA VAL A 69 -3.37 -24.32 1.43
C VAL A 69 -4.45 -25.27 0.91
N MET A 70 -4.14 -26.57 0.87
CA MET A 70 -5.10 -27.61 0.53
C MET A 70 -5.84 -28.06 1.80
N MET A 71 -7.16 -28.01 1.79
CA MET A 71 -8.02 -28.32 2.93
C MET A 71 -9.16 -29.23 2.50
N THR A 72 -9.78 -29.91 3.47
CA THR A 72 -11.00 -30.68 3.27
C THR A 72 -12.16 -29.87 3.83
N HIS A 73 -13.10 -29.51 2.95
CA HIS A 73 -14.34 -28.85 3.32
C HIS A 73 -15.27 -29.86 4.03
N GLU A 74 -16.22 -29.39 4.85
CA GLU A 74 -17.19 -30.23 5.55
C GLU A 74 -18.03 -31.11 4.62
N SER A 75 -18.20 -30.71 3.36
CA SER A 75 -18.83 -31.53 2.31
C SER A 75 -17.98 -32.73 1.87
N GLY A 76 -16.76 -32.87 2.38
CA GLY A 76 -15.78 -33.88 1.98
C GLY A 76 -14.93 -33.48 0.76
N ALA A 77 -15.24 -32.35 0.11
CA ALA A 77 -14.49 -31.85 -1.04
C ALA A 77 -13.08 -31.36 -0.65
N ARG A 78 -12.08 -31.63 -1.49
CA ARG A 78 -10.75 -31.03 -1.34
C ARG A 78 -10.68 -29.71 -2.08
N VAL A 79 -10.45 -28.64 -1.34
CA VAL A 79 -10.40 -27.28 -1.86
C VAL A 79 -9.04 -26.65 -1.62
N ARG A 80 -8.71 -25.67 -2.46
CA ARG A 80 -7.49 -24.87 -2.36
C ARG A 80 -7.88 -23.47 -1.90
N GLU A 81 -7.48 -23.11 -0.69
CA GLU A 81 -7.90 -21.85 -0.06
C GLU A 81 -6.75 -20.86 0.09
N ASN A 82 -7.10 -19.57 0.12
CA ASN A 82 -6.15 -18.49 0.36
C ASN A 82 -5.93 -18.28 1.86
N VAL A 83 -4.68 -18.42 2.31
CA VAL A 83 -4.33 -18.31 3.74
C VAL A 83 -4.76 -16.96 4.32
N ALA A 84 -4.60 -15.87 3.56
CA ALA A 84 -4.97 -14.54 4.02
C ALA A 84 -6.49 -14.36 4.18
N GLN A 85 -7.30 -15.00 3.34
CA GLN A 85 -8.75 -15.03 3.50
C GLN A 85 -9.19 -15.81 4.74
N LEU A 86 -8.57 -16.97 4.99
CA LEU A 86 -8.85 -17.79 6.17
C LEU A 86 -8.52 -17.05 7.48
N VAL A 87 -7.37 -16.37 7.53
CA VAL A 87 -6.95 -15.57 8.68
C VAL A 87 -7.93 -14.42 8.92
N LEU A 88 -8.32 -13.66 7.90
CA LEU A 88 -9.31 -12.58 8.08
C LEU A 88 -10.69 -13.13 8.48
N GLY A 89 -11.15 -14.20 7.83
CA GLY A 89 -12.42 -14.86 8.14
C GLY A 89 -12.51 -15.30 9.60
N ALA A 90 -11.42 -15.85 10.15
CA ALA A 90 -11.40 -16.39 11.51
C ALA A 90 -11.26 -15.33 12.62
N PHE A 91 -10.59 -14.21 12.35
CA PHE A 91 -10.29 -13.19 13.37
C PHE A 91 -11.12 -11.92 13.25
N VAL A 92 -11.50 -11.55 12.02
CA VAL A 92 -12.29 -10.34 11.73
C VAL A 92 -13.74 -10.71 11.38
N GLY A 93 -13.94 -11.87 10.76
CA GLY A 93 -15.23 -12.32 10.27
C GLY A 93 -15.31 -12.28 8.74
N PRO A 94 -16.48 -12.63 8.17
CA PRO A 94 -16.68 -12.65 6.73
C PRO A 94 -16.41 -11.27 6.11
N PRO A 95 -16.12 -11.21 4.79
CA PRO A 95 -16.00 -9.94 4.10
C PRO A 95 -17.28 -9.10 4.33
N PRO A 96 -17.18 -7.79 4.67
CA PRO A 96 -18.34 -6.94 4.96
C PRO A 96 -19.34 -6.84 3.80
N SER A 97 -18.88 -7.08 2.56
CA SER A 97 -19.74 -7.22 1.39
C SER A 97 -19.09 -8.15 0.36
N PRO A 98 -19.84 -8.69 -0.61
CA PRO A 98 -19.29 -9.54 -1.68
C PRO A 98 -18.18 -8.89 -2.52
N GLY A 99 -18.08 -7.55 -2.51
CA GLY A 99 -17.04 -6.79 -3.22
C GLY A 99 -15.70 -6.68 -2.48
N HIS A 100 -15.64 -7.07 -1.20
CA HIS A 100 -14.41 -6.99 -0.39
C HIS A 100 -13.44 -8.12 -0.74
N LYS A 101 -12.19 -7.75 -1.00
CA LYS A 101 -11.05 -8.64 -1.21
C LYS A 101 -10.01 -8.43 -0.12
N VAL A 102 -9.09 -9.37 0.00
CA VAL A 102 -7.98 -9.28 0.94
C VAL A 102 -6.93 -8.33 0.37
N VAL A 103 -6.52 -7.37 1.18
CA VAL A 103 -5.39 -6.49 0.89
C VAL A 103 -4.23 -6.77 1.84
N HIS A 104 -3.01 -6.72 1.31
CA HIS A 104 -1.76 -6.85 2.06
C HIS A 104 -1.14 -5.46 2.15
N ARG A 105 -0.95 -4.95 3.37
CA ARG A 105 -0.45 -3.57 3.59
C ARG A 105 0.97 -3.38 3.07
N ASP A 106 1.79 -4.43 3.11
CA ASP A 106 3.16 -4.45 2.60
C ASP A 106 3.28 -4.79 1.11
N GLY A 107 2.15 -5.05 0.42
CA GLY A 107 2.14 -5.48 -0.98
C GLY A 107 2.70 -6.88 -1.23
N ASN A 108 3.07 -7.63 -0.18
CA ASN A 108 3.60 -8.98 -0.29
C ASN A 108 2.49 -10.01 -0.01
N PRO A 109 1.93 -10.67 -1.05
CA PRO A 109 0.88 -11.67 -0.89
C PRO A 109 1.31 -12.96 -0.14
N ALA A 110 2.60 -13.12 0.20
CA ALA A 110 3.08 -14.22 1.03
C ALA A 110 3.08 -13.89 2.54
N ASN A 111 2.97 -12.61 2.93
CA ASN A 111 2.95 -12.20 4.34
C ASN A 111 1.51 -12.18 4.89
N CYS A 112 1.03 -13.35 5.31
CA CYS A 112 -0.35 -13.53 5.77
C CYS A 112 -0.59 -13.26 7.26
N ARG A 113 0.29 -12.49 7.93
CA ARG A 113 0.07 -12.07 9.32
C ARG A 113 -1.17 -11.18 9.43
N LEU A 114 -2.05 -11.41 10.40
CA LEU A 114 -3.28 -10.64 10.61
C LEU A 114 -3.04 -9.12 10.64
N SER A 115 -1.95 -8.67 11.25
CA SER A 115 -1.56 -7.25 11.30
C SER A 115 -1.25 -6.62 9.93
N ASN A 116 -0.96 -7.44 8.92
CA ASN A 116 -0.69 -7.05 7.54
C ASN A 116 -1.93 -7.15 6.63
N LEU A 117 -3.02 -7.72 7.12
CA LEU A 117 -4.21 -8.02 6.33
C LEU A 117 -5.35 -7.05 6.61
N GLY A 118 -6.27 -6.94 5.64
CA GLY A 118 -7.55 -6.27 5.81
C GLY A 118 -8.54 -6.67 4.71
N TRP A 119 -9.83 -6.55 5.01
CA TRP A 119 -10.87 -6.52 3.98
C TRP A 119 -10.92 -5.13 3.35
N ALA A 120 -10.87 -5.07 2.03
CA ALA A 120 -11.15 -3.83 1.30
C ALA A 120 -11.97 -4.15 0.06
N THR A 121 -13.03 -3.39 -0.22
CA THR A 121 -13.65 -3.39 -1.54
C THR A 121 -12.60 -3.03 -2.58
N ASN A 122 -12.51 -3.83 -3.65
CA ASN A 122 -11.71 -3.52 -4.84
C ASN A 122 -11.95 -2.03 -5.26
N PRO A 123 -10.98 -1.35 -5.93
CA PRO A 123 -10.77 0.11 -6.00
C PRO A 123 -11.92 0.97 -6.56
N SER A 124 -13.09 0.95 -5.92
CA SER A 124 -14.35 1.50 -6.44
C SER A 124 -14.42 3.03 -6.45
N GLU A 125 -13.39 3.71 -5.99
CA GLU A 125 -13.15 5.08 -6.44
C GLU A 125 -11.98 5.03 -7.42
N TYR A 126 -12.30 4.79 -8.70
CA TYR A 126 -11.43 5.26 -9.77
C TYR A 126 -11.83 6.69 -10.08
N ARG A 127 -10.84 7.57 -10.22
CA ARG A 127 -11.05 8.93 -10.73
C ARG A 127 -10.44 9.05 -12.12
N ASP A 128 -11.19 9.66 -13.02
CA ASP A 128 -10.75 9.95 -14.38
C ASP A 128 -9.57 10.93 -14.33
N LEU A 129 -8.55 10.68 -15.14
CA LEU A 129 -7.41 11.57 -15.30
C LEU A 129 -7.57 12.55 -16.48
N ALA A 130 -8.67 12.49 -17.22
CA ALA A 130 -9.01 13.46 -18.27
C ALA A 130 -9.01 14.91 -17.75
N PRO A 131 -9.61 15.26 -16.59
CA PRO A 131 -9.53 16.61 -16.01
C PRO A 131 -8.09 17.04 -15.67
N HIS A 132 -7.17 16.09 -15.59
CA HIS A 132 -5.76 16.31 -15.28
C HIS A 132 -4.85 16.20 -16.51
N GLY A 133 -5.43 16.21 -17.72
CA GLY A 133 -4.70 16.22 -19.00
C GLY A 133 -4.32 14.85 -19.55
N PHE A 134 -4.86 13.76 -18.98
CA PHE A 134 -4.58 12.39 -19.40
C PHE A 134 -5.88 11.64 -19.77
N PRO A 135 -6.53 11.98 -20.89
CA PRO A 135 -7.77 11.32 -21.30
C PRO A 135 -7.55 9.84 -21.59
N GLY A 136 -8.56 9.02 -21.27
CA GLY A 136 -8.51 7.57 -21.46
C GLY A 136 -7.65 6.83 -20.42
N TYR A 137 -7.36 7.48 -19.29
CA TYR A 137 -6.71 6.90 -18.12
C TYR A 137 -7.52 7.18 -16.86
N ARG A 138 -7.52 6.23 -15.92
CA ARG A 138 -8.10 6.42 -14.58
C ARG A 138 -7.18 5.84 -13.51
N VAL A 139 -7.26 6.41 -12.30
CA VAL A 139 -6.43 6.01 -11.16
C VAL A 139 -7.31 5.54 -10.01
N GLY A 140 -6.96 4.38 -9.43
CA GLY A 140 -7.60 3.83 -8.25
C GLY A 140 -7.00 4.39 -6.96
N VAL A 141 -7.75 4.35 -5.87
CA VAL A 141 -7.32 4.81 -4.55
C VAL A 141 -6.06 4.09 -4.04
N ASP A 142 -5.76 2.90 -4.56
CA ASP A 142 -4.62 2.05 -4.24
C ASP A 142 -3.39 2.30 -5.14
N GLY A 143 -3.49 3.23 -6.09
CA GLY A 143 -2.45 3.49 -7.08
C GLY A 143 -2.41 2.47 -8.23
N THR A 144 -3.48 1.73 -8.46
CA THR A 144 -3.72 1.05 -9.74
C THR A 144 -4.03 2.09 -10.82
N ILE A 145 -3.56 1.84 -12.05
CA ILE A 145 -3.83 2.70 -13.21
C ILE A 145 -4.46 1.83 -14.27
N GLU A 146 -5.55 2.31 -14.86
CA GLU A 146 -6.20 1.65 -16.00
C GLU A 146 -6.25 2.59 -17.20
N SER A 147 -6.25 2.01 -18.39
CA SER A 147 -6.40 2.72 -19.64
C SER A 147 -7.44 2.05 -20.52
N CYS A 148 -8.21 2.85 -21.25
CA CYS A 148 -9.10 2.38 -22.31
C CYS A 148 -8.54 2.65 -23.72
N LEU A 149 -7.33 3.19 -23.83
CA LEU A 149 -6.68 3.43 -25.11
C LEU A 149 -6.32 2.08 -25.76
N ARG A 150 -6.71 1.90 -27.03
CA ARG A 150 -6.34 0.71 -27.81
C ARG A 150 -4.82 0.66 -27.96
N VAL A 151 -4.22 -0.42 -27.48
CA VAL A 151 -2.78 -0.69 -27.68
C VAL A 151 -2.58 -1.28 -29.06
N GLY A 152 -2.12 -0.46 -30.00
CA GLY A 152 -1.74 -0.85 -31.35
C GLY A 152 -2.47 -0.07 -32.43
N ARG A 153 -1.76 0.35 -33.49
CA ARG A 153 -2.42 0.72 -34.75
C ARG A 153 -3.23 -0.50 -35.22
N PRO A 154 -4.43 -0.34 -35.80
CA PRO A 154 -5.01 -1.40 -36.61
C PRO A 154 -3.98 -1.73 -37.71
N ARG A 155 -3.48 -2.96 -37.77
CA ARG A 155 -2.88 -3.47 -39.01
C ARG A 155 -4.05 -3.66 -39.98
N GLY A 156 -4.14 -2.80 -40.97
CA GLY A 156 -5.21 -2.82 -41.98
C GLY A 156 -6.27 -1.76 -41.69
N GLY A 157 -6.49 -0.85 -42.65
CA GLY A 157 -7.37 0.31 -42.59
C GLY A 157 -8.87 -0.01 -42.51
N ALA A 158 -9.31 -0.70 -41.46
CA ALA A 158 -10.72 -0.80 -41.13
C ALA A 158 -11.18 0.50 -40.46
N LYS A 159 -12.07 1.23 -41.14
CA LYS A 159 -12.76 2.42 -40.62
C LYS A 159 -13.44 2.09 -39.29
N ALA A 160 -13.34 3.02 -38.34
CA ALA A 160 -14.09 2.98 -37.09
C ALA A 160 -15.59 2.91 -37.41
N GLN A 161 -16.23 1.79 -37.08
CA GLN A 161 -17.67 1.75 -37.00
C GLN A 161 -18.06 2.32 -35.64
N ASP A 162 -18.71 3.47 -35.67
CA ASP A 162 -19.44 4.05 -34.54
C ASP A 162 -20.47 3.02 -34.08
N GLY A 163 -20.29 2.53 -32.86
CA GLY A 163 -21.13 1.48 -32.32
C GLY A 163 -20.87 1.27 -30.83
N GLY A 164 -21.41 2.17 -30.02
CA GLY A 164 -22.01 1.92 -28.69
C GLY A 164 -21.26 1.15 -27.60
N HIS A 165 -20.01 0.73 -27.80
CA HIS A 165 -19.29 -0.06 -26.79
C HIS A 165 -18.56 0.88 -25.83
N LEU A 166 -18.95 0.82 -24.56
CA LEU A 166 -18.24 1.49 -23.47
C LEU A 166 -16.74 1.15 -23.52
N PRO A 167 -15.87 2.12 -23.21
CA PRO A 167 -14.43 1.90 -23.17
C PRO A 167 -14.08 0.74 -22.22
N GLN A 168 -13.49 -0.33 -22.76
CA GLN A 168 -13.01 -1.44 -21.94
C GLN A 168 -11.71 -1.03 -21.25
N TRP A 169 -11.80 -0.74 -19.96
CA TRP A 169 -10.65 -0.41 -19.12
C TRP A 169 -9.77 -1.63 -18.87
N ARG A 170 -8.45 -1.45 -18.99
CA ARG A 170 -7.44 -2.48 -18.80
C ARG A 170 -6.29 -1.95 -17.94
N PRO A 171 -5.63 -2.78 -17.12
CA PRO A 171 -4.47 -2.36 -16.34
C PRO A 171 -3.38 -1.75 -17.24
N ALA A 172 -2.93 -0.55 -16.89
CA ALA A 172 -1.82 0.12 -17.57
C ALA A 172 -0.48 -0.46 -17.10
N ARG A 173 0.50 -0.49 -18.00
CA ARG A 173 1.85 -0.97 -17.67
C ARG A 173 2.56 0.06 -16.78
N THR A 174 2.84 -0.33 -15.54
CA THR A 174 3.61 0.48 -14.58
C THR A 174 5.09 0.06 -14.61
N ARG A 175 5.97 0.97 -14.19
CA ARG A 175 7.42 0.77 -14.10
C ARG A 175 7.87 1.18 -12.70
N SER A 176 8.81 0.45 -12.12
CA SER A 176 9.54 0.92 -10.94
C SER A 176 10.85 1.56 -11.37
N SER A 177 11.16 2.74 -10.84
CA SER A 177 12.42 3.43 -11.13
C SER A 177 13.61 2.67 -10.56
N ARG A 178 14.69 2.47 -11.33
CA ARG A 178 15.94 1.88 -10.83
C ARG A 178 16.53 2.80 -9.77
N GLY A 179 16.65 2.30 -8.54
CA GLY A 179 17.35 2.97 -7.43
C GLY A 179 16.47 3.70 -6.41
N GLU A 180 15.24 4.09 -6.74
CA GLU A 180 14.37 4.87 -5.83
C GLU A 180 13.08 4.18 -5.40
N ASN A 181 12.79 2.96 -5.90
CA ASN A 181 11.60 2.16 -5.56
C ASN A 181 10.27 2.95 -5.67
N ARG A 182 10.22 3.90 -6.62
CA ARG A 182 9.04 4.73 -6.91
C ARG A 182 8.34 4.18 -8.14
N ARG A 183 7.03 3.96 -8.02
CA ARG A 183 6.18 3.51 -9.13
C ARG A 183 5.80 4.66 -10.06
N SER A 184 5.97 4.45 -11.36
CA SER A 184 5.59 5.38 -12.43
C SER A 184 4.82 4.69 -13.55
N VAL A 185 4.15 5.47 -14.38
CA VAL A 185 3.39 5.01 -15.53
C VAL A 185 3.62 5.98 -16.70
N LEU A 186 3.73 5.44 -17.91
CA LEU A 186 3.79 6.25 -19.13
C LEU A 186 2.35 6.58 -19.56
N LEU A 187 2.01 7.85 -19.60
CA LEU A 187 0.69 8.34 -20.01
C LEU A 187 0.78 9.12 -21.32
N THR A 188 -0.31 9.12 -22.07
CA THR A 188 -0.48 9.94 -23.28
C THR A 188 -1.33 11.15 -22.91
N ARG A 189 -0.85 12.35 -23.23
CA ARG A 189 -1.60 13.60 -23.07
C ARG A 189 -2.61 13.77 -24.20
N ALA A 190 -3.53 14.72 -24.04
CA ALA A 190 -4.51 15.07 -25.07
C ALA A 190 -3.88 15.49 -26.41
N ASP A 191 -2.68 16.09 -26.39
CA ASP A 191 -1.90 16.48 -27.57
C ASP A 191 -1.16 15.30 -28.25
N GLY A 192 -1.32 14.08 -27.73
CA GLY A 192 -0.64 12.88 -28.22
C GLY A 192 0.80 12.68 -27.71
N SER A 193 1.36 13.66 -27.01
CA SER A 193 2.68 13.53 -26.37
C SER A 193 2.64 12.52 -25.22
N ARG A 194 3.77 11.87 -24.95
CA ARG A 194 3.89 10.85 -23.89
C ARG A 194 4.76 11.35 -22.76
N VAL A 195 4.30 11.18 -21.52
CA VAL A 195 4.99 11.61 -20.31
C VAL A 195 5.00 10.51 -19.26
N VAL A 196 6.12 10.34 -18.57
CA VAL A 196 6.22 9.45 -17.42
C VAL A 196 5.73 10.22 -16.19
N GLN A 197 4.72 9.68 -15.50
CA GLN A 197 4.15 10.27 -14.29
C GLN A 197 4.30 9.34 -13.09
N MET A 198 4.61 9.92 -11.93
CA MET A 198 4.61 9.19 -10.67
C MET A 198 3.18 8.83 -10.26
N ILE A 199 2.95 7.56 -9.94
CA ILE A 199 1.61 7.07 -9.56
C ILE A 199 1.11 7.78 -8.31
N SER A 200 1.97 7.95 -7.31
CA SER A 200 1.62 8.63 -6.06
C SER A 200 1.15 10.08 -6.27
N ARG A 201 1.74 10.77 -7.26
CA ARG A 201 1.33 12.13 -7.64
C ARG A 201 -0.04 12.14 -8.32
N LEU A 202 -0.31 11.16 -9.18
CA LEU A 202 -1.63 11.00 -9.83
C LEU A 202 -2.72 10.70 -8.81
N VAL A 203 -2.46 9.80 -7.85
CA VAL A 203 -3.38 9.48 -6.76
C VAL A 203 -3.70 10.74 -5.94
N LEU A 204 -2.70 11.44 -5.42
CA LEU A 204 -2.96 12.66 -4.65
C LEU A 204 -3.70 13.73 -5.47
N THR A 205 -3.30 13.94 -6.73
CA THR A 205 -3.95 14.93 -7.59
C THR A 205 -5.43 14.61 -7.80
N ALA A 206 -5.77 13.33 -8.00
CA ALA A 206 -7.15 12.92 -8.26
C ALA A 206 -8.02 12.91 -6.99
N PHE A 207 -7.51 12.42 -5.86
CA PHE A 207 -8.32 12.22 -4.64
C PHE A 207 -8.25 13.38 -3.63
N VAL A 208 -7.14 14.11 -3.58
CA VAL A 208 -6.92 15.25 -2.67
C VAL A 208 -6.96 16.57 -3.42
N GLY A 209 -6.49 16.58 -4.67
CA GLY A 209 -6.34 17.78 -5.49
C GLY A 209 -4.87 18.10 -5.80
N PRO A 210 -4.63 19.09 -6.67
CA PRO A 210 -3.28 19.49 -7.05
C PRO A 210 -2.47 19.96 -5.82
N PRO A 211 -1.14 19.90 -5.88
CA PRO A 211 -0.30 20.41 -4.80
C PRO A 211 -0.56 21.91 -4.59
N PRO A 212 -0.61 22.41 -3.34
CA PRO A 212 -0.87 23.83 -3.06
C PRO A 212 0.15 24.80 -3.69
N SER A 213 1.40 24.35 -3.88
CA SER A 213 2.43 25.09 -4.61
C SER A 213 3.48 24.14 -5.19
N ALA A 214 4.37 24.64 -6.05
CA ALA A 214 5.47 23.87 -6.65
C ALA A 214 6.43 23.25 -5.63
N ASP A 215 6.49 23.79 -4.40
CA ASP A 215 7.36 23.32 -3.32
C ASP A 215 6.83 22.06 -2.63
N TYR A 216 5.62 21.60 -2.95
CA TYR A 216 5.05 20.39 -2.38
C TYR A 216 5.51 19.13 -3.14
N THR A 217 6.11 18.22 -2.38
CA THR A 217 6.42 16.86 -2.80
C THR A 217 5.47 15.86 -2.15
N VAL A 218 5.45 14.64 -2.66
CA VAL A 218 4.68 13.55 -2.06
C VAL A 218 5.45 13.00 -0.87
N ARG A 219 4.77 12.84 0.27
CA ARG A 219 5.27 12.12 1.44
C ARG A 219 4.47 10.84 1.63
N TYR A 220 5.19 9.78 1.94
CA TYR A 220 4.66 8.45 2.24
C TYR A 220 4.68 8.28 3.76
N ARG A 221 3.51 8.09 4.38
CA ARG A 221 3.39 8.02 5.85
C ARG A 221 4.14 6.83 6.43
N ASP A 222 4.15 5.72 5.71
CA ASP A 222 4.88 4.49 6.08
C ASP A 222 6.35 4.46 5.61
N GLY A 223 6.80 5.48 4.88
CA GLY A 223 8.14 5.52 4.30
C GLY A 223 8.38 4.58 3.11
N ASN A 224 7.35 3.86 2.64
CA ASN A 224 7.43 2.92 1.53
C ASN A 224 6.91 3.54 0.21
N PRO A 225 7.77 3.85 -0.77
CA PRO A 225 7.35 4.51 -2.00
C PRO A 225 6.58 3.61 -2.99
N GLU A 226 6.50 2.31 -2.74
CA GLU A 226 5.68 1.36 -3.50
C GLU A 226 4.21 1.34 -3.03
N ASN A 227 3.95 1.75 -1.78
CA ASN A 227 2.60 1.88 -1.24
C ASN A 227 1.97 3.22 -1.65
N CYS A 228 1.40 3.25 -2.85
CA CYS A 228 0.74 4.43 -3.43
C CYS A 228 -0.73 4.58 -3.01
N ASN A 229 -1.19 3.95 -1.93
CA ASN A 229 -2.56 4.12 -1.47
C ASN A 229 -2.81 5.57 -1.01
N ALA A 230 -3.92 6.19 -1.39
CA ALA A 230 -4.23 7.58 -1.09
C ALA A 230 -4.14 7.91 0.41
N SER A 231 -4.54 6.97 1.28
CA SER A 231 -4.44 7.14 2.75
C SER A 231 -2.99 7.20 3.25
N ASN A 232 -2.06 6.57 2.54
CA ASN A 232 -0.63 6.58 2.84
C ASN A 232 0.10 7.82 2.26
N LEU A 233 -0.56 8.56 1.38
CA LEU A 233 0.04 9.69 0.69
C LEU A 233 -0.44 11.01 1.28
N GLU A 234 0.44 12.01 1.29
CA GLU A 234 0.05 13.38 1.56
C GLU A 234 0.98 14.37 0.85
N TRP A 235 0.44 15.53 0.50
CA TRP A 235 1.24 16.66 0.07
C TRP A 235 2.08 17.18 1.25
N ALA A 236 3.37 17.29 1.04
CA ALA A 236 4.30 17.78 2.04
C ALA A 236 5.26 18.78 1.43
N VAL A 237 5.60 19.84 2.15
CA VAL A 237 6.57 20.79 1.62
C VAL A 237 7.96 20.17 1.60
N ARG A 238 8.65 20.29 0.47
CA ARG A 238 10.00 19.74 0.23
C ARG A 238 10.99 20.29 1.25
N GLU A 239 11.47 19.45 2.15
CA GLU A 239 12.55 19.81 3.08
C GLU A 239 13.88 19.85 2.31
N GLY A 240 14.18 20.98 1.68
CA GLY A 240 15.47 21.27 1.03
C GLY A 240 16.46 21.97 1.95
N GLU A 241 17.65 22.29 1.43
CA GLU A 241 18.71 23.09 2.07
C GLU A 241 18.16 24.39 2.70
N ASN A 242 17.25 25.07 2.00
CA ASN A 242 16.57 26.28 2.46
C ASN A 242 15.88 26.12 3.82
N SER A 243 15.44 24.91 4.20
CA SER A 243 14.82 24.66 5.51
C SER A 243 15.83 24.57 6.66
N LYS A 244 17.07 24.15 6.38
CA LYS A 244 18.18 24.22 7.33
C LYS A 244 18.73 25.65 7.36
N ASP A 245 18.85 26.29 6.22
CA ASP A 245 19.40 27.64 6.11
C ASP A 245 18.47 28.71 6.69
N ALA A 246 17.14 28.59 6.53
CA ALA A 246 16.19 29.49 7.20
C ALA A 246 16.28 29.41 8.73
N VAL A 247 16.53 28.21 9.26
CA VAL A 247 16.72 28.00 10.71
C VAL A 247 18.08 28.51 11.16
N ARG A 248 19.11 28.36 10.32
CA ARG A 248 20.45 28.90 10.57
C ARG A 248 20.41 30.44 10.61
N LEU A 249 19.89 31.08 9.56
CA LEU A 249 19.73 32.53 9.46
C LEU A 249 18.96 33.11 10.63
N ARG A 250 17.81 32.52 10.99
CA ARG A 250 17.01 32.99 12.14
C ARG A 250 17.72 32.80 13.49
N ARG A 251 18.68 31.87 13.58
CA ARG A 251 19.47 31.63 14.80
C ARG A 251 20.67 32.57 14.89
N GLU A 252 21.29 32.89 13.76
CA GLU A 252 22.43 33.81 13.64
C GLU A 252 21.98 35.26 13.80
N ASP A 253 20.84 35.62 13.20
CA ASP A 253 20.21 36.92 13.36
C ASP A 253 18.73 36.76 13.77
N PRO A 254 18.44 36.78 15.09
CA PRO A 254 17.07 36.71 15.61
C PRO A 254 16.19 37.91 15.24
N SER A 255 16.78 39.03 14.82
CA SER A 255 16.04 40.24 14.41
C SER A 255 15.55 40.16 12.97
N MET A 256 16.20 39.34 12.14
CA MET A 256 15.91 39.18 10.72
C MET A 256 14.47 38.74 10.48
N THR A 257 13.68 39.59 9.82
CA THR A 257 12.26 39.32 9.56
C THR A 257 12.08 38.12 8.62
N TYR A 258 10.88 37.52 8.63
CA TYR A 258 10.55 36.44 7.69
C TYR A 258 10.69 36.86 6.22
N GLN A 259 10.54 38.16 5.95
CA GLN A 259 10.64 38.72 4.60
C GLN A 259 12.09 38.85 4.14
N GLN A 260 13.01 39.20 5.04
CA GLN A 260 14.44 39.25 4.76
C GLN A 260 15.02 37.85 4.59
N ILE A 261 14.68 36.90 5.46
CA ILE A 261 15.11 35.49 5.32
C ILE A 261 14.57 34.90 4.00
N ALA A 262 13.36 35.29 3.59
CA ALA A 262 12.76 34.88 2.33
C ALA A 262 13.53 35.42 1.13
N ALA A 263 13.91 36.70 1.17
CA ALA A 263 14.73 37.33 0.13
C ALA A 263 16.11 36.65 0.01
N GLU A 264 16.76 36.38 1.14
CA GLU A 264 18.10 35.75 1.19
C GLU A 264 18.10 34.33 0.60
N LEU A 265 17.03 33.57 0.84
CA LEU A 265 16.92 32.18 0.42
C LEU A 265 16.19 31.99 -0.92
N GLY A 266 15.76 33.09 -1.56
CA GLY A 266 14.98 33.03 -2.79
C GLY A 266 13.66 32.26 -2.65
N ILE A 267 13.01 32.32 -1.48
CA ILE A 267 11.73 31.64 -1.20
C ILE A 267 10.66 32.64 -0.72
N SER A 268 9.40 32.22 -0.62
CA SER A 268 8.34 33.10 -0.14
C SER A 268 8.42 33.34 1.38
N ARG A 269 7.95 34.51 1.84
CA ARG A 269 7.80 34.82 3.28
C ARG A 269 6.97 33.74 4.02
N GLN A 270 5.87 33.30 3.41
CA GLN A 270 5.02 32.24 3.97
C GLN A 270 5.79 30.92 4.13
N ARG A 271 6.72 30.60 3.21
CA ARG A 271 7.58 29.42 3.30
C ARG A 271 8.50 29.48 4.52
N VAL A 272 9.14 30.63 4.77
CA VAL A 272 9.98 30.87 5.95
C VAL A 272 9.17 30.71 7.23
N GLU A 273 7.99 31.32 7.29
CA GLU A 273 7.12 31.25 8.47
C GLU A 273 6.71 29.80 8.80
N GLN A 274 6.34 29.01 7.80
CA GLN A 274 6.00 27.59 7.98
C GLN A 274 7.20 26.74 8.45
N ILE A 275 8.41 27.00 7.90
CA ILE A 275 9.65 26.31 8.30
C ILE A 275 9.94 26.59 9.78
N LEU A 276 9.90 27.86 10.19
CA LEU A 276 10.23 28.28 11.55
C LEU A 276 9.17 27.83 12.57
N ARG A 277 7.87 27.93 12.24
CA ARG A 277 6.79 27.43 13.12
C ARG A 277 6.91 25.93 13.41
N ARG A 278 7.22 25.11 12.41
CA ARG A 278 7.39 23.65 12.59
C ARG A 278 8.60 23.29 13.46
N ARG A 279 9.62 24.16 13.53
CA ARG A 279 10.86 23.92 14.28
C ARG A 279 10.96 24.67 15.61
N ALA A 280 10.09 25.64 15.86
CA ALA A 280 9.97 26.36 17.13
C ALA A 280 9.86 25.45 18.37
N PRO A 281 9.12 24.30 18.37
CA PRO A 281 9.08 23.42 19.53
C PRO A 281 10.44 22.78 19.87
N LYS A 282 11.36 22.65 18.90
CA LYS A 282 12.69 22.05 19.09
C LYS A 282 13.76 23.06 19.53
N LEU A 283 13.53 24.35 19.33
CA LEU A 283 14.46 25.42 19.74
C LEU A 283 14.36 25.74 21.24
N ALA A 284 13.15 25.68 21.81
CA ALA A 284 12.93 25.90 23.24
C ALA A 284 13.51 24.77 24.13
N GLY A 285 13.45 23.52 23.68
CA GLY A 285 13.96 22.37 24.44
C GLY A 285 15.49 22.28 24.56
N ARG A 286 16.23 22.77 23.56
CA ARG A 286 17.71 22.72 23.55
C ARG A 286 18.39 23.83 24.36
N ALA A 287 17.71 24.96 24.58
CA ALA A 287 18.24 26.04 25.42
C ALA A 287 18.31 25.66 26.91
N ARG A 288 17.44 24.76 27.39
CA ARG A 288 17.46 24.27 28.78
C ARG A 288 18.61 23.28 29.06
N GLN A 289 19.06 22.50 28.09
CA GLN A 289 20.12 21.50 28.32
C GLN A 289 21.55 22.06 28.35
N ARG A 290 21.81 23.26 27.80
CA ARG A 290 23.15 23.89 27.89
C ARG A 290 23.42 24.61 29.21
N LYS A 291 22.40 24.86 30.05
CA LYS A 291 22.56 25.50 31.37
C LYS A 291 22.88 24.53 32.52
N VAL A 292 22.85 23.21 32.28
CA VAL A 292 23.03 22.18 33.34
C VAL A 292 24.42 21.52 33.29
N ARG A 293 25.28 21.88 32.32
CA ARG A 293 26.62 21.30 32.15
C ARG A 293 27.77 22.29 32.37
N GLY A 294 27.50 23.37 33.11
CA GLY A 294 28.48 24.38 33.50
C GLY A 294 28.34 24.69 34.99
N LYS A 295 28.67 23.72 35.83
CA LYS A 295 29.09 23.88 37.22
C LYS A 295 30.08 22.77 37.53
#